data_AF-A0A7S4I675-F1
#
_entry.id   AF-A0A7S4I675-F1
#
_cell.length_a   1.000
_cell.length_b   1.000
_cell.length_c   1.000
_cell.angle_alpha   90.00
_cell.angle_beta   90.00
_cell.angle_gamma   90.00
#
_symmetry.space_group_name_H-M   'P 1'
#
loop_
_entity.id
_entity.type
_entity.pdbx_description
1 polymer ?
#
loop_
_entity_poly.entity_id
_entity_poly.type
_entity_poly.pdbx_seq_one_letter_code
_entity_poly.pdbx_strand_id
1 'polypeptide(L)'
;LSSNHSALTTLSLMSNGIDDDGARVLAEALKGNAVLLRLNLMQSHISDEGARALAEALKTNSALGALNLRANSIGDEGARALMEALDENSALTMLDVSENRRMNWDFAQELARKASRDRAPRKEEL
;
A
#
# COMPACT_ATOMS: atom_id res chain seq x y z
N LEU A 1 -17.52 -4.05 3.43
CA LEU A 1 -16.58 -3.84 4.56
C LEU A 1 -16.99 -2.66 5.47
N SER A 2 -18.28 -2.30 5.56
CA SER A 2 -18.75 -1.14 6.36
C SER A 2 -18.93 -1.42 7.85
N SER A 3 -18.59 -2.61 8.32
CA SER A 3 -18.70 -2.98 9.73
C SER A 3 -17.38 -2.67 10.41
N ASN A 4 -17.42 -1.66 11.28
CA ASN A 4 -16.32 -1.19 12.13
C ASN A 4 -15.88 -2.33 13.08
N HIS A 5 -15.08 -3.27 12.58
CA HIS A 5 -14.50 -4.34 13.39
C HIS A 5 -13.38 -3.72 14.21
N SER A 6 -13.72 -3.29 15.43
CA SER A 6 -12.82 -2.59 16.37
C SER A 6 -11.58 -3.39 16.80
N ALA A 7 -11.41 -4.62 16.34
CA ALA A 7 -10.28 -5.49 16.66
C ALA A 7 -9.54 -6.05 15.42
N LEU A 8 -10.03 -5.84 14.20
CA LEU A 8 -9.39 -6.44 13.03
C LEU A 8 -8.18 -5.62 12.59
N THR A 9 -7.02 -5.95 13.16
CA THR A 9 -5.75 -5.26 12.91
C THR A 9 -4.96 -5.83 11.74
N THR A 10 -5.29 -7.05 11.28
CA THR A 10 -4.63 -7.71 10.16
C THR A 10 -5.67 -8.35 9.25
N LEU A 11 -5.57 -8.10 7.94
CA LEU A 11 -6.42 -8.67 6.92
C LEU A 11 -5.56 -9.26 5.80
N SER A 12 -5.78 -10.52 5.47
CA SER A 12 -5.12 -11.19 4.34
C SER A 12 -6.16 -11.65 3.34
N LEU A 13 -6.04 -11.16 2.10
CA LEU A 13 -6.91 -11.49 0.97
C LEU A 13 -6.09 -12.04 -0.22
N MET A 14 -4.89 -12.54 0.07
CA MET A 14 -3.99 -13.13 -0.93
C MET A 14 -4.70 -14.14 -1.82
N SER A 15 -4.46 -14.05 -3.13
CA SER A 15 -4.97 -15.02 -4.13
C SER A 15 -6.50 -15.14 -4.21
N ASN A 16 -7.25 -14.12 -3.77
CA ASN A 16 -8.71 -14.12 -3.82
C ASN A 16 -9.30 -13.39 -5.04
N GLY A 17 -8.50 -13.10 -6.07
CA GLY A 17 -8.98 -12.41 -7.27
C GLY A 17 -9.57 -11.04 -6.96
N ILE A 18 -8.90 -10.26 -6.11
CA ILE A 18 -9.37 -8.92 -5.70
C ILE A 18 -9.46 -7.98 -6.89
N ASP A 19 -8.53 -8.07 -7.84
CA ASP A 19 -8.42 -7.21 -9.02
C ASP A 19 -8.49 -5.69 -8.71
N ASP A 20 -8.61 -4.87 -9.74
CA ASP A 20 -8.63 -3.42 -9.58
C ASP A 20 -9.95 -2.91 -8.96
N ASP A 21 -11.07 -3.58 -9.22
CA ASP A 21 -12.37 -3.21 -8.65
C ASP A 21 -12.42 -3.54 -7.16
N GLY A 22 -11.93 -4.71 -6.76
CA GLY A 22 -11.82 -5.04 -5.33
C GLY A 22 -10.78 -4.16 -4.63
N ALA A 23 -9.67 -3.81 -5.28
CA ALA A 23 -8.70 -2.85 -4.73
C ALA A 23 -9.33 -1.47 -4.51
N ARG A 24 -10.19 -1.00 -5.42
CA ARG A 24 -10.96 0.23 -5.27
C ARG A 24 -11.94 0.17 -4.10
N VAL A 25 -12.66 -0.94 -3.95
CA VAL A 25 -13.56 -1.12 -2.79
C VAL A 25 -12.79 -1.14 -1.47
N LEU A 26 -11.62 -1.79 -1.45
CA LEU A 26 -10.73 -1.79 -0.28
C LEU A 26 -10.18 -0.39 0.02
N ALA A 27 -9.78 0.36 -1.00
CA ALA A 27 -9.31 1.73 -0.87
C ALA A 27 -10.35 2.63 -0.21
N GLU A 28 -11.61 2.57 -0.65
CA GLU A 28 -12.69 3.33 0.00
C GLU A 28 -12.91 2.89 1.45
N ALA A 29 -12.83 1.59 1.74
CA ALA A 29 -12.92 1.10 3.12
C ALA A 29 -11.75 1.57 3.99
N LEU A 30 -10.55 1.72 3.43
CA LEU A 30 -9.35 2.16 4.14
C LEU A 30 -9.41 3.63 4.55
N LYS A 31 -9.99 4.54 3.75
CA LYS A 31 -10.00 5.99 4.06
C LYS A 31 -10.53 6.33 5.45
N GLY A 32 -11.51 5.58 5.95
CA GLY A 32 -12.09 5.74 7.30
C GLY A 32 -11.63 4.71 8.32
N ASN A 33 -10.74 3.78 7.96
CA ASN A 33 -10.33 2.69 8.82
C ASN A 33 -9.15 3.08 9.70
N ALA A 34 -9.38 3.20 11.01
CA ALA A 34 -8.37 3.55 12.00
C ALA A 34 -7.81 2.33 12.77
N VAL A 35 -8.19 1.11 12.40
CA VAL A 35 -7.91 -0.12 13.18
C VAL A 35 -7.01 -1.09 12.42
N LEU A 36 -7.15 -1.17 11.10
CA LEU A 36 -6.41 -2.10 10.27
C LEU A 36 -4.96 -1.63 10.12
N LEU A 37 -4.04 -2.40 10.69
CA LEU A 37 -2.61 -2.10 10.71
C LEU A 37 -1.85 -2.83 9.61
N ARG A 38 -2.36 -3.97 9.14
CA ARG A 38 -1.69 -4.81 8.14
C ARG A 38 -2.67 -5.32 7.09
N LEU A 39 -2.33 -5.15 5.82
CA LEU A 39 -3.12 -5.61 4.69
C LEU A 39 -2.26 -6.42 3.72
N ASN A 40 -2.65 -7.66 3.44
CA ASN A 40 -1.98 -8.53 2.48
C ASN A 40 -2.87 -8.79 1.25
N LEU A 41 -2.42 -8.30 0.10
CA LEU A 41 -3.04 -8.41 -1.23
C LEU A 41 -2.09 -9.08 -2.23
N MET A 42 -1.19 -9.94 -1.74
CA MET A 42 -0.28 -10.68 -2.61
C MET A 42 -1.05 -11.49 -3.66
N GLN A 43 -0.53 -11.54 -4.89
CA GLN A 43 -1.08 -12.36 -5.98
C GLN A 43 -2.58 -12.15 -6.17
N SER A 44 -3.02 -10.91 -6.27
CA SER A 44 -4.44 -10.54 -6.32
C SER A 44 -4.86 -9.88 -7.64
N HIS A 45 -4.03 -9.94 -8.68
CA HIS A 45 -4.27 -9.37 -10.01
C HIS A 45 -4.45 -7.84 -10.03
N ILE A 46 -3.88 -7.14 -9.05
CA ILE A 46 -3.92 -5.67 -9.00
C ILE A 46 -2.99 -5.10 -10.08
N SER A 47 -3.49 -4.17 -10.88
CA SER A 47 -2.73 -3.44 -11.90
C SER A 47 -2.39 -2.01 -11.42
N ASP A 48 -1.96 -1.16 -12.34
CA ASP A 48 -1.73 0.26 -12.09
C ASP A 48 -3.00 0.97 -11.58
N GLU A 49 -4.18 0.57 -12.06
CA GLU A 49 -5.45 1.19 -11.67
C GLU A 49 -5.79 0.95 -10.19
N GLY A 50 -5.73 -0.31 -9.74
CA GLY A 50 -5.96 -0.68 -8.35
C GLY A 50 -4.87 -0.13 -7.43
N ALA A 51 -3.61 -0.11 -7.88
CA ALA A 51 -2.51 0.51 -7.13
C ALA A 51 -2.75 2.01 -6.91
N ARG A 52 -3.24 2.73 -7.93
CA ARG A 52 -3.61 4.15 -7.80
C ARG A 52 -4.75 4.37 -6.81
N ALA A 53 -5.78 3.52 -6.84
CA ALA A 53 -6.87 3.61 -5.89
C ALA A 53 -6.37 3.42 -4.44
N LEU A 54 -5.51 2.43 -4.21
CA LEU A 54 -4.88 2.21 -2.90
C LEU A 54 -3.99 3.39 -2.48
N ALA A 55 -3.21 3.96 -3.40
CA ALA A 55 -2.38 5.14 -3.15
C ALA A 55 -3.20 6.35 -2.66
N GLU A 56 -4.34 6.63 -3.30
CA GLU A 56 -5.23 7.71 -2.87
C GLU A 56 -5.82 7.48 -1.48
N ALA A 57 -6.14 6.22 -1.14
CA ALA A 57 -6.57 5.89 0.22
C ALA A 57 -5.42 6.07 1.24
N LEU A 58 -4.20 5.68 0.87
CA LEU A 58 -3.03 5.84 1.73
C LEU A 58 -2.77 7.32 2.06
N LYS A 59 -2.93 8.27 1.14
CA LYS A 59 -2.73 9.70 1.45
C LYS A 59 -3.54 10.19 2.66
N THR A 60 -4.69 9.57 2.94
CA THR A 60 -5.57 9.96 4.06
C THR A 60 -5.59 8.96 5.22
N ASN A 61 -5.21 7.69 5.00
CA ASN A 61 -5.20 6.67 6.04
C ASN A 61 -3.95 6.81 6.93
N SER A 62 -4.18 7.01 8.24
CA SER A 62 -3.11 7.17 9.23
C SER A 62 -2.88 5.94 10.14
N ALA A 63 -3.50 4.80 9.83
CA ALA A 63 -3.44 3.60 10.67
C ALA A 63 -2.67 2.43 10.04
N LEU A 64 -2.76 2.25 8.72
CA LEU A 64 -2.17 1.12 8.02
C LEU A 64 -0.64 1.23 8.03
N GLY A 65 0.00 0.35 8.80
CA GLY A 65 1.45 0.30 8.95
C GLY A 65 2.16 -0.60 7.94
N ALA A 66 1.48 -1.62 7.43
CA ALA A 66 2.05 -2.55 6.45
C ALA A 66 1.09 -2.92 5.32
N LEU A 67 1.57 -2.86 4.08
CA LEU A 67 0.85 -3.24 2.87
C LEU A 67 1.70 -4.20 2.03
N ASN A 68 1.15 -5.37 1.71
CA ASN A 68 1.79 -6.33 0.83
C ASN A 68 1.05 -6.40 -0.51
N LEU A 69 1.72 -5.97 -1.58
CA LEU A 69 1.30 -5.99 -2.98
C LEU A 69 2.21 -6.88 -3.84
N ARG A 70 2.95 -7.81 -3.23
CA ARG A 70 3.84 -8.72 -3.94
C ARG A 70 3.10 -9.53 -5.02
N ALA A 71 3.79 -9.85 -6.11
CA ALA A 71 3.31 -10.73 -7.17
C ALA A 71 1.98 -10.27 -7.81
N ASN A 72 1.81 -8.97 -8.00
CA ASN A 72 0.69 -8.38 -8.74
C ASN A 72 1.14 -7.97 -10.16
N SER A 73 0.29 -7.20 -10.86
CA SER A 73 0.52 -6.69 -12.22
C SER A 73 0.78 -5.18 -12.24
N ILE A 74 1.36 -4.63 -11.18
CA ILE A 74 1.66 -3.20 -11.05
C ILE A 74 2.85 -2.85 -11.96
N GLY A 75 2.70 -1.79 -12.74
CA GLY A 75 3.74 -1.18 -13.58
C GLY A 75 4.26 0.14 -13.00
N ASP A 76 4.97 0.91 -13.83
CA ASP A 76 5.63 2.14 -13.41
C ASP A 76 4.64 3.24 -12.99
N GLU A 77 3.45 3.27 -13.59
CA GLU A 77 2.42 4.27 -13.27
C GLU A 77 1.83 4.05 -11.88
N GLY A 78 1.47 2.81 -11.55
CA GLY A 78 1.02 2.44 -10.21
C GLY A 78 2.12 2.59 -9.17
N ALA A 79 3.37 2.27 -9.52
CA ALA A 79 4.52 2.49 -8.65
C ALA A 79 4.71 3.98 -8.31
N ARG A 80 4.57 4.88 -9.30
CA ARG A 80 4.65 6.33 -9.11
C ARG A 80 3.56 6.84 -8.17
N ALA A 81 2.32 6.40 -8.36
CA ALA A 81 1.22 6.76 -7.46
C ALA A 81 1.49 6.32 -6.01
N LEU A 82 2.02 5.11 -5.82
CA LEU A 82 2.41 4.61 -4.49
C LEU A 82 3.56 5.45 -3.89
N MET A 83 4.54 5.88 -4.69
CA MET A 83 5.61 6.77 -4.21
C MET A 83 5.07 8.13 -3.75
N GLU A 84 4.17 8.75 -4.53
CA GLU A 84 3.53 10.02 -4.14
C GLU A 84 2.76 9.87 -2.83
N ALA A 85 2.01 8.77 -2.67
CA ALA A 85 1.31 8.49 -1.42
C ALA A 85 2.26 8.33 -0.23
N LEU A 86 3.44 7.74 -0.42
CA LEU A 86 4.47 7.63 0.62
C LEU A 86 5.15 8.96 0.99
N ASP A 87 5.08 10.00 0.14
CA ASP A 87 5.54 11.34 0.51
C ASP A 87 4.58 12.04 1.49
N GLU A 88 3.29 11.70 1.41
CA GLU A 88 2.24 12.30 2.23
C GLU A 88 1.88 11.44 3.45
N ASN A 89 2.02 10.11 3.34
CA ASN A 89 1.68 9.16 4.38
C ASN A 89 2.90 8.80 5.23
N SER A 90 2.81 9.08 6.54
CA SER A 90 3.86 8.74 7.51
C SER A 90 3.55 7.54 8.42
N ALA A 91 2.37 6.93 8.27
CA ALA A 91 1.92 5.76 9.01
C ALA A 91 2.38 4.45 8.35
N LEU A 92 2.40 4.38 7.02
CA LEU A 92 2.82 3.19 6.28
C LEU A 92 4.35 3.07 6.35
N THR A 93 4.84 2.05 7.08
CA THR A 93 6.28 1.81 7.30
C THR A 93 6.79 0.59 6.54
N MET A 94 5.90 -0.21 5.95
CA MET A 94 6.26 -1.37 5.17
C MET A 94 5.37 -1.47 3.93
N LEU A 95 6.00 -1.45 2.76
CA LEU A 95 5.36 -1.71 1.48
C LEU A 95 6.19 -2.75 0.70
N ASP A 96 5.59 -3.91 0.42
CA ASP A 96 6.20 -4.93 -0.43
C ASP A 96 5.54 -4.91 -1.81
N VAL A 97 6.30 -4.54 -2.84
CA VAL A 97 5.90 -4.56 -4.25
C VAL A 97 6.76 -5.52 -5.09
N SER A 98 7.48 -6.43 -4.43
CA SER A 98 8.32 -7.40 -5.13
C SER A 98 7.50 -8.27 -6.10
N GLU A 99 8.15 -8.85 -7.10
CA GLU A 99 7.52 -9.74 -8.09
C GLU A 99 6.41 -9.10 -8.95
N ASN A 100 6.30 -7.76 -8.97
CA ASN A 100 5.49 -7.03 -9.96
C ASN A 100 6.26 -6.89 -11.27
N ARG A 101 6.06 -7.83 -12.19
CA ARG A 101 6.88 -7.99 -13.41
C ARG A 101 6.72 -6.87 -14.45
N ARG A 102 5.67 -6.04 -14.33
CA ARG A 102 5.42 -4.90 -15.22
C ARG A 102 6.18 -3.64 -14.79
N MET A 103 6.65 -3.59 -13.55
CA MET A 103 7.42 -2.48 -13.01
C MET A 103 8.87 -2.60 -13.47
N ASN A 104 9.43 -1.49 -13.94
CA ASN A 104 10.85 -1.38 -14.22
C ASN A 104 11.63 -1.57 -12.90
N TRP A 105 12.72 -2.32 -12.98
CA TRP A 105 13.54 -2.65 -11.83
C TRP A 105 14.12 -1.42 -11.12
N ASP A 106 14.46 -0.36 -11.87
CA ASP A 106 14.94 0.90 -11.28
C ASP A 106 13.85 1.57 -10.43
N PHE A 107 12.61 1.60 -10.92
CA PHE A 107 11.44 2.08 -10.18
C PHE A 107 11.16 1.21 -8.95
N ALA A 108 11.23 -0.11 -9.10
CA ALA A 108 11.03 -1.04 -7.99
C ALA A 108 12.08 -0.82 -6.88
N GLN A 109 13.34 -0.55 -7.24
CA GLN A 109 14.40 -0.24 -6.29
C GLN A 109 14.16 1.10 -5.59
N GLU A 110 13.76 2.14 -6.33
CA GLU A 110 13.45 3.46 -5.75
C GLU A 110 12.28 3.37 -4.77
N LEU A 111 11.18 2.74 -5.17
CA LEU A 111 10.00 2.53 -4.33
C LEU A 111 10.34 1.69 -3.09
N ALA A 112 11.12 0.61 -3.25
CA ALA A 112 11.57 -0.19 -2.12
C ALA A 112 12.42 0.62 -1.14
N ARG A 113 13.36 1.45 -1.63
CA ARG A 113 14.17 2.35 -0.78
C ARG A 113 13.29 3.35 -0.04
N LYS A 114 12.27 3.90 -0.70
CA LYS A 114 11.35 4.86 -0.09
C LYS A 114 10.50 4.21 0.99
N ALA A 115 9.97 3.01 0.71
CA ALA A 115 9.21 2.21 1.66
C ALA A 115 10.07 1.73 2.85
N SER A 116 11.37 1.50 2.64
CA SER A 116 12.31 1.07 3.66
C SER A 116 13.01 2.22 4.39
N ARG A 117 12.60 3.48 4.20
CA ARG A 117 13.16 4.63 4.94
C ARG A 117 12.78 4.52 6.42
N ASP A 118 13.57 3.73 7.11
CA ASP A 118 13.99 3.95 8.48
C ASP A 118 14.42 5.42 8.59
N ARG A 119 13.70 6.19 9.41
CA ARG A 119 14.05 7.58 9.68
C ARG A 119 15.44 7.57 10.28
N ALA A 120 16.43 8.16 9.61
CA ALA A 120 17.55 8.74 10.35
C ALA A 120 16.94 9.56 11.50
N PRO A 121 17.42 9.41 12.75
CA PRO A 121 16.80 10.05 13.89
C PRO A 121 16.60 11.53 13.55
N ARG A 122 15.39 12.06 13.79
CA ARG A 122 15.18 13.52 13.77
C ARG A 122 16.33 14.07 14.60
N LYS A 123 17.24 14.82 13.98
CA LYS A 123 18.16 15.63 14.75
C LYS A 123 17.25 16.48 15.63
N GLU A 124 17.25 16.17 16.91
CA GLU A 124 16.58 16.94 17.92
C GLU A 124 17.03 18.39 17.75
N GLU A 125 16.07 19.29 17.86
CA GLU A 125 16.28 20.72 17.90
C GLU A 125 17.37 21.05 18.93
N LEU A 126 18.43 21.70 18.48
CA LEU A 126 19.30 22.57 19.28
C LEU A 126 19.65 23.80 18.43
#